data_AF-A0A9X2EAY7-F1
#
_entry.id   AF-A0A9X2EAY7-F1
#
_cell.length_a   1.000
_cell.length_b   1.000
_cell.length_c   1.000
_cell.angle_alpha   90.00
_cell.angle_beta   90.00
_cell.angle_gamma   90.00
#
_symmetry.space_group_name_H-M   'P 1'
#
loop_
_entity.id
_entity.type
_entity.pdbx_description
1 polymer ?
#
loop_
_entity_poly.entity_id
_entity_poly.type
_entity_poly.pdbx_seq_one_letter_code
_entity_poly.pdbx_strand_id
1 'polypeptide(L)' 'MDKPRPLSDEHREEFWRRMGWSEDLPESERRAIEERWDDESIELAEIFGW' A
#
# COMPACT_ATOMS: atom_id res chain seq x y z
N MET A 1 5.99 19.44 -11.77
CA MET A 1 5.85 18.27 -10.90
C MET A 1 4.80 17.40 -11.55
N ASP A 2 5.24 16.39 -12.28
CA ASP A 2 4.37 15.33 -12.80
C ASP A 2 3.82 14.62 -11.57
N LYS A 3 2.50 14.59 -11.37
CA LYS A 3 1.93 13.83 -10.26
C LYS A 3 2.33 12.37 -10.47
N PRO A 4 2.88 11.67 -9.45
CA PRO A 4 3.13 10.24 -9.58
C PRO A 4 1.82 9.60 -10.03
N ARG A 5 1.89 8.77 -11.08
CA ARG A 5 0.70 8.06 -11.54
C ARG A 5 0.26 7.18 -10.37
N PRO A 6 -1.04 7.16 -10.03
CA PRO A 6 -1.51 6.29 -8.95
C PRO A 6 -1.04 4.86 -9.23
N LEU A 7 -0.52 4.18 -8.22
CA LEU A 7 -0.14 2.78 -8.36
C LEU A 7 -1.38 1.99 -8.79
N SER A 8 -1.20 1.02 -9.67
CA SER A 8 -2.26 0.09 -10.02
C SER A 8 -2.80 -0.56 -8.75
N ASP A 9 -4.12 -0.77 -8.65
CA ASP A 9 -4.74 -1.38 -7.47
C ASP A 9 -4.11 -2.75 -7.14
N GLU A 10 -3.75 -3.53 -8.17
CA GLU A 10 -3.03 -4.81 -8.02
C GLU A 10 -1.70 -4.66 -7.28
N HIS A 11 -0.93 -3.61 -7.58
CA HIS A 11 0.39 -3.37 -6.96
C HIS A 11 0.24 -2.94 -5.49
N ARG A 12 -0.76 -2.10 -5.18
CA ARG A 12 -1.10 -1.73 -3.80
C ARG A 12 -1.51 -2.95 -2.99
N GLU A 13 -2.40 -3.77 -3.55
CA GLU A 13 -2.87 -4.99 -2.88
C GLU A 13 -1.73 -5.98 -2.62
N GLU A 14 -0.81 -6.16 -3.57
CA GLU A 14 0.37 -7.00 -3.36
C GLU A 14 1.26 -6.47 -2.23
N PHE A 15 1.50 -5.16 -2.17
CA PHE A 15 2.29 -4.54 -1.11
C PHE A 15 1.59 -4.67 0.25
N TRP A 16 0.30 -4.36 0.32
CA TRP A 16 -0.49 -4.50 1.53
C TRP A 16 -0.49 -5.95 2.01
N ARG A 17 -0.62 -6.94 1.12
CA ARG A 17 -0.51 -8.37 1.48
C ARG A 17 0.85 -8.72 2.09
N ARG A 18 1.95 -8.16 1.58
CA ARG A 18 3.29 -8.32 2.20
C ARG A 18 3.34 -7.69 3.60
N MET A 19 2.59 -6.62 3.80
CA MET A 19 2.41 -5.95 5.10
C MET A 19 1.46 -6.65 6.07
N GLY A 20 0.87 -7.78 5.66
CA GLY A 20 -0.05 -8.56 6.48
C GLY A 20 -1.52 -8.23 6.24
N TRP A 21 -1.85 -7.41 5.23
CA TRP A 21 -3.24 -7.18 4.83
C TRP A 21 -3.86 -8.46 4.30
N SER A 22 -5.08 -8.73 4.74
CA SER A 22 -5.90 -9.83 4.27
C SER A 22 -7.37 -9.42 4.34
N GLU A 23 -8.18 -9.93 3.41
CA GLU A 23 -9.63 -9.77 3.40
C GLU A 23 -10.32 -10.34 4.65
N ASP A 24 -9.67 -11.25 5.39
CA ASP A 24 -10.15 -11.81 6.67
C ASP A 24 -9.95 -10.84 7.86
N LEU A 25 -9.13 -9.79 7.69
CA LEU A 25 -8.90 -8.81 8.75
C LEU A 25 -10.14 -7.93 9.00
N PRO A 26 -10.34 -7.49 10.26
CA PRO A 26 -11.33 -6.47 10.58
C PRO A 26 -11.13 -5.23 9.70
N GLU A 27 -12.23 -4.60 9.29
CA GLU A 27 -12.19 -3.41 8.42
C GLU A 27 -11.29 -2.29 8.99
N SER A 28 -11.29 -2.13 10.32
CA SER A 28 -10.42 -1.15 10.99
C SER A 28 -8.93 -1.44 10.79
N GLU A 29 -8.53 -2.71 10.77
CA GLU A 29 -7.13 -3.12 10.58
C GLU A 29 -6.74 -2.99 9.10
N ARG A 30 -7.63 -3.39 8.20
CA ARG A 30 -7.44 -3.21 6.75
C ARG A 30 -7.23 -1.75 6.40
N ARG A 31 -8.14 -0.89 6.87
CA ARG A 31 -8.03 0.56 6.72
C ARG A 31 -6.76 1.13 7.32
N ALA A 32 -6.34 0.66 8.49
CA ALA A 32 -5.11 1.16 9.09
C ALA A 32 -3.87 0.86 8.22
N ILE A 33 -3.86 -0.26 7.50
CA ILE A 33 -2.80 -0.61 6.55
C ILE A 33 -2.93 0.24 5.28
N GLU A 34 -4.13 0.35 4.72
CA GLU A 34 -4.40 1.13 3.50
C GLU A 34 -4.12 2.63 3.68
N GLU A 35 -4.49 3.22 4.83
CA GLU A 35 -4.22 4.63 5.15
C GLU A 35 -2.74 4.87 5.51
N ARG A 36 -2.04 3.85 6.01
CA ARG A 36 -0.61 3.95 6.33
C ARG A 36 0.27 3.81 5.09
N TRP A 37 -0.16 3.02 4.12
CA TRP A 37 0.58 2.72 2.90
C TRP A 37 -0.20 3.26 1.70
N ASP A 38 -0.17 4.58 1.54
CA ASP A 38 -0.62 5.23 0.32
C ASP A 38 0.40 5.02 -0.82
N ASP A 39 0.02 5.42 -2.04
CA ASP A 39 0.86 5.29 -3.22
C ASP A 39 2.26 5.90 -3.03
N GLU A 40 2.36 7.11 -2.48
CA GLU A 40 3.65 7.78 -2.25
C GLU A 40 4.51 6.99 -1.25
N SER A 41 3.88 6.50 -0.18
CA SER A 41 4.54 5.72 0.86
C SER A 41 5.05 4.37 0.34
N ILE A 42 4.28 3.72 -0.54
CA ILE A 42 4.66 2.47 -1.19
C ILE A 42 5.82 2.70 -2.17
N GLU A 43 5.73 3.71 -3.04
CA GLU A 43 6.81 4.06 -3.97
C GLU A 43 8.11 4.38 -3.22
N LEU A 44 8.02 5.14 -2.13
CA LEU A 44 9.18 5.44 -1.28
C LEU A 44 9.76 4.16 -0.66
N ALA A 45 8.93 3.26 -0.12
CA ALA A 45 9.40 2.01 0.45
C ALA A 45 10.17 1.16 -0.57
N GLU A 46 9.67 1.06 -1.81
CA GLU A 46 10.36 0.36 -2.89
C GLU A 46 11.68 1.03 -3.29
N ILE A 47 11.74 2.37 -3.30
CA ILE A 47 12.98 3.13 -3.55
C ILE A 47 14.03 2.82 -2.47
N PHE A 48 13.61 2.67 -1.21
CA PHE A 48 14.50 2.34 -0.10
C PHE A 48 14.82 0.85 0.02
N GLY A 49 14.31 0.00 -0.87
CA GLY A 49 14.62 -1.43 -0.95
C GLY A 49 13.94 -2.26 0.12
N TRP A 50 12.75 -1.83 0.54
CA TRP A 50 11.93 -2.56 1.50
C TRP A 50 11.12 -3.69 0.86
#